data_AF-A0AA92DF58-F1
#
_entry.id   AF-A0AA92DF58-F1
#
_cell.length_a   1.000
_cell.length_b   1.000
_cell.length_c   1.000
_cell.angle_alpha   90.00
_cell.angle_beta   90.00
_cell.angle_gamma   90.00
#
_symmetry.space_group_name_H-M   'P 1'
#
loop_
_entity.id
_entity.type
_entity.pdbx_description
1 polymer ?
#
loop_
_entity_poly.entity_id
_entity_poly.type
_entity_poly.pdbx_seq_one_letter_code
_entity_poly.pdbx_strand_id
1 'polypeptide(L)'
;MVRVNKLAVGKTRGEPRSVRAIATRIAKQHGVSYKRTYADAWADNVTQISGDPVIHDDTNDLLVALKRAGAITGPQMVRMLTLHLTKKDKFRVRSLRRL
;
A
#
# COMPACT_ATOMS: atom_id res chain seq x y z
N MET A 1 39.24 -22.63 3.55
CA MET A 1 38.92 -21.29 4.12
C MET A 1 37.93 -20.59 3.21
N VAL A 2 36.71 -20.37 3.70
CA VAL A 2 35.55 -19.86 2.96
C VAL A 2 35.68 -18.34 2.79
N ARG A 3 35.54 -17.84 1.56
CA ARG A 3 35.41 -16.40 1.28
C ARG A 3 34.05 -15.93 1.78
N VAL A 4 34.06 -15.14 2.85
CA VAL A 4 32.86 -14.46 3.35
C VAL A 4 32.64 -13.23 2.48
N ASN A 5 31.69 -13.31 1.54
CA ASN A 5 31.28 -12.16 0.74
C ASN A 5 30.52 -11.18 1.64
N LYS A 6 31.18 -10.08 1.98
CA LYS A 6 30.62 -8.96 2.73
C LYS A 6 29.65 -8.23 1.81
N LEU A 7 28.41 -8.71 1.73
CA LEU A 7 27.32 -7.94 1.16
C LEU A 7 27.25 -6.63 1.94
N ALA A 8 27.62 -5.54 1.26
CA ALA A 8 27.51 -4.19 1.76
C ALA A 8 26.06 -3.92 2.14
N VAL A 9 25.74 -4.10 3.42
CA VAL A 9 24.51 -3.58 4.02
C VAL A 9 24.69 -2.07 4.08
N GLY A 10 24.35 -1.42 2.97
CA GLY A 10 24.23 0.02 2.88
C GLY A 10 23.24 0.51 3.95
N LYS A 11 23.77 1.31 4.87
CA LYS A 11 23.08 2.15 5.85
C LYS A 11 21.79 2.77 5.29
N THR A 12 20.64 2.50 5.90
CA THR A 12 19.54 3.48 6.01
C THR A 12 18.84 3.35 7.38
N ARG A 13 19.52 3.90 8.41
CA ARG A 13 18.81 4.47 9.57
C ARG A 13 18.07 5.70 9.04
N GLY A 14 16.73 5.75 9.16
CA GLY A 14 16.01 7.02 9.24
C GLY A 14 15.31 7.59 8.01
N GLU A 15 14.42 6.83 7.36
CA GLU A 15 13.27 7.44 6.67
C GLU A 15 12.00 6.68 7.07
N PRO A 16 10.89 7.34 7.44
CA PRO A 16 9.65 6.62 7.77
C PRO A 16 9.17 5.91 6.52
N ARG A 17 9.50 4.62 6.40
CA ARG A 17 9.18 3.78 5.24
C ARG A 17 7.73 4.03 4.86
N SER A 18 7.51 4.57 3.66
CA SER A 18 6.17 4.84 3.17
C SER A 18 5.37 3.53 3.16
N VAL A 19 4.05 3.62 3.33
CA VAL A 19 3.18 2.44 3.30
C VAL A 19 3.38 1.66 2.00
N ARG A 20 3.54 2.38 0.88
CA ARG A 20 3.94 1.83 -0.42
C ARG A 20 5.22 0.99 -0.36
N ALA A 21 6.29 1.50 0.26
CA ALA A 21 7.56 0.77 0.35
C ALA A 21 7.42 -0.51 1.20
N ILE A 22 6.68 -0.45 2.30
CA ILE A 22 6.41 -1.61 3.16
C ILE A 22 5.57 -2.64 2.40
N ALA A 23 4.46 -2.23 1.79
CA ALA A 23 3.57 -3.10 1.03
C ALA A 23 4.30 -3.76 -0.14
N THR A 24 5.10 -3.01 -0.90
CA THR A 24 5.91 -3.54 -2.02
C THR A 24 6.91 -4.59 -1.54
N ARG A 25 7.54 -4.39 -0.38
CA ARG A 25 8.47 -5.38 0.18
C ARG A 25 7.76 -6.68 0.53
N ILE A 26 6.61 -6.60 1.20
CA ILE A 26 5.81 -7.79 1.58
C ILE A 26 5.31 -8.50 0.32
N ALA A 27 4.82 -7.74 -0.66
CA ALA A 27 4.35 -8.26 -1.95
C ALA A 27 5.44 -9.08 -2.66
N LYS A 28 6.67 -8.55 -2.73
CA LYS A 28 7.82 -9.28 -3.30
C LYS A 28 8.17 -10.53 -2.52
N GLN A 29 8.14 -10.48 -1.18
CA GLN A 29 8.46 -11.63 -0.32
C GLN A 29 7.45 -12.78 -0.45
N HIS A 30 6.18 -12.44 -0.71
CA HIS A 30 5.08 -13.42 -0.80
C HIS A 30 4.63 -13.71 -2.23
N GLY A 31 5.26 -13.12 -3.25
CA GLY A 31 4.85 -13.29 -4.65
C GLY A 31 3.45 -12.75 -4.96
N VAL A 32 2.99 -11.75 -4.21
CA VAL A 32 1.63 -11.19 -4.35
C VAL A 32 1.66 -9.96 -5.25
N SER A 33 0.70 -9.88 -6.16
CA SER A 33 0.40 -8.67 -6.95
C SER A 33 -1.11 -8.44 -6.95
N TYR A 34 -1.53 -7.19 -7.16
CA TYR A 34 -2.96 -6.91 -7.31
C TYR A 34 -3.45 -7.45 -8.65
N LYS A 35 -4.53 -8.23 -8.59
CA LYS A 35 -5.31 -8.66 -9.74
C LYS A 35 -6.76 -8.31 -9.48
N ARG A 36 -7.34 -7.49 -10.35
CA ARG A 36 -8.75 -7.12 -10.30
C ARG A 36 -9.62 -8.37 -10.37
N THR A 37 -10.60 -8.46 -9.49
CA THR A 37 -11.56 -9.57 -9.41
C THR A 37 -12.97 -9.10 -9.70
N TYR A 38 -13.90 -10.05 -9.86
CA TYR A 38 -15.32 -9.73 -9.96
C TYR A 38 -15.86 -9.03 -8.72
N ALA A 39 -15.37 -9.39 -7.52
CA ALA A 39 -15.76 -8.73 -6.28
C ALA A 39 -15.30 -7.25 -6.25
N ASP A 40 -14.11 -6.95 -6.79
CA ASP A 40 -13.63 -5.58 -6.91
C ASP A 40 -14.51 -4.78 -7.89
N ALA A 41 -14.84 -5.36 -9.05
CA ALA A 41 -15.73 -4.74 -10.03
C ALA A 41 -17.16 -4.51 -9.49
N TRP A 42 -17.69 -5.47 -8.72
CA TRP A 42 -18.98 -5.32 -8.07
C TRP A 42 -18.96 -4.18 -7.04
N ALA A 43 -17.91 -4.09 -6.22
CA ALA A 43 -17.75 -3.01 -5.25
C ALA A 43 -17.69 -1.64 -5.94
N ASP A 44 -16.90 -1.51 -7.01
CA ASP A 44 -16.82 -0.29 -7.80
C ASP A 44 -18.19 0.13 -8.35
N ASN A 45 -18.95 -0.83 -8.92
CA ASN A 45 -20.27 -0.55 -9.48
C ASN A 45 -21.26 -0.08 -8.41
N VAL A 46 -21.26 -0.71 -7.23
CA VAL A 46 -22.14 -0.31 -6.12
C VAL A 46 -21.77 1.08 -5.60
N THR A 47 -20.48 1.39 -5.48
CA THR A 47 -20.00 2.74 -5.12
C THR A 47 -20.39 3.78 -6.17
N GLN A 48 -20.32 3.45 -7.45
CA GLN A 48 -20.77 4.37 -8.49
C GLN A 48 -22.28 4.61 -8.44
N ILE A 49 -23.07 3.57 -8.15
CA ILE A 49 -24.54 3.68 -8.03
C ILE A 49 -24.93 4.53 -6.81
N SER A 50 -24.15 4.55 -5.74
CA SER A 50 -24.40 5.46 -4.61
C SER A 50 -24.13 6.93 -4.93
N GLY A 51 -23.60 7.22 -6.13
CA GLY A 51 -23.19 8.55 -6.55
C GLY A 51 -21.79 8.93 -6.07
N ASP A 52 -21.06 8.00 -5.45
CA ASP A 52 -19.69 8.23 -5.00
C ASP A 52 -18.68 7.96 -6.12
N PRO A 53 -17.59 8.76 -6.22
CA PRO A 53 -16.55 8.51 -7.20
C PRO A 53 -15.69 7.30 -6.81
N VAL A 54 -15.44 6.42 -7.77
CA VAL A 54 -14.47 5.33 -7.64
C VAL A 54 -13.07 5.85 -7.96
N ILE A 55 -12.17 5.86 -6.98
CA ILE A 55 -10.78 6.29 -7.14
C ILE A 55 -9.85 5.16 -6.70
N HIS A 56 -9.18 4.54 -7.67
CA HIS A 56 -8.13 3.56 -7.40
C HIS A 56 -6.82 4.23 -6.97
N ASP A 57 -6.10 3.56 -6.08
CA ASP A 57 -4.77 3.94 -5.62
C ASP A 57 -3.94 2.66 -5.53
N ASP A 58 -2.86 2.56 -6.31
CA ASP A 58 -2.05 1.33 -6.39
C ASP A 58 -1.62 0.80 -5.01
N THR A 59 -1.45 1.70 -4.03
CA THR A 59 -1.06 1.30 -2.67
C THR A 59 -2.24 0.65 -1.95
N ASN A 60 -3.45 1.20 -2.09
CA ASN A 60 -4.66 0.61 -1.53
C ASN A 60 -4.97 -0.74 -2.16
N ASP A 61 -4.89 -0.82 -3.50
CA ASP A 61 -5.13 -2.05 -4.25
C ASP A 61 -4.13 -3.16 -3.84
N LEU A 62 -2.86 -2.79 -3.64
CA LEU A 62 -1.85 -3.71 -3.15
C LEU A 62 -2.13 -4.18 -1.70
N LEU A 63 -2.61 -3.31 -0.83
CA LEU A 63 -3.00 -3.70 0.54
C LEU A 63 -4.19 -4.67 0.54
N VAL A 64 -5.17 -4.47 -0.34
CA VAL A 64 -6.29 -5.41 -0.54
C VAL A 64 -5.76 -6.76 -1.00
N ALA A 65 -4.87 -6.79 -1.99
CA ALA A 65 -4.27 -8.03 -2.48
C ALA A 65 -3.49 -8.77 -1.39
N LEU A 66 -2.68 -8.06 -0.60
CA LEU A 66 -1.92 -8.62 0.52
C LEU A 66 -2.84 -9.21 1.59
N LYS A 67 -3.93 -8.52 1.93
CA LYS A 67 -4.90 -9.02 2.91
C LYS A 67 -5.62 -10.26 2.40
N ARG A 68 -6.05 -10.24 1.13
CA ARG A 68 -6.71 -11.36 0.44
C ARG A 68 -5.81 -12.60 0.39
N ALA A 69 -4.51 -12.41 0.15
CA ALA A 69 -3.51 -13.48 0.13
C ALA A 69 -3.07 -13.96 1.54
N GLY A 70 -3.55 -13.32 2.62
CA GLY A 70 -3.15 -13.66 4.00
C GLY A 70 -1.74 -13.20 4.38
N ALA A 71 -1.06 -12.41 3.54
CA ALA A 71 0.28 -11.88 3.81
C ALA A 71 0.30 -10.78 4.88
N ILE A 72 -0.85 -10.17 5.17
CA ILE A 72 -1.05 -9.23 6.28
C ILE A 72 -2.35 -9.54 7.05
N THR A 73 -2.37 -9.21 8.33
CA THR A 73 -3.56 -9.32 9.18
C THR A 73 -4.52 -8.14 8.99
N GLY A 74 -5.77 -8.28 9.46
CA GLY A 74 -6.73 -7.17 9.47
C GLY A 74 -6.22 -5.93 10.22
N PRO A 75 -5.71 -6.07 11.46
CA PRO A 75 -5.11 -4.94 12.18
C PRO A 75 -3.93 -4.28 11.45
N GLN A 76 -3.08 -5.08 10.79
CA GLN A 76 -1.98 -4.55 9.97
C GLN A 76 -2.52 -3.73 8.78
N MET A 77 -3.54 -4.24 8.08
CA MET A 77 -4.20 -3.54 6.98
C MET A 77 -4.77 -2.19 7.44
N VAL A 78 -5.56 -2.16 8.52
CA VAL A 78 -6.16 -0.94 9.06
C VAL A 78 -5.07 0.09 9.39
N ARG A 79 -4.02 -0.33 10.12
CA ARG A 79 -2.91 0.56 10.47
C ARG A 79 -2.22 1.15 9.24
N MET A 80 -1.96 0.32 8.22
CA MET A 80 -1.31 0.76 6.98
C MET A 80 -2.20 1.72 6.18
N LEU A 81 -3.49 1.43 6.09
CA LEU A 81 -4.45 2.27 5.38
C LEU A 81 -4.60 3.65 6.06
N THR A 82 -4.77 3.70 7.38
CA THR A 82 -4.84 4.96 8.13
C THR A 82 -3.59 5.82 7.93
N LEU A 83 -2.40 5.20 7.97
CA LEU A 83 -1.13 5.89 7.74
C LEU A 83 -1.02 6.44 6.31
N HIS A 84 -1.54 5.72 5.32
CA HIS A 84 -1.51 6.15 3.92
C HIS A 84 -2.47 7.32 3.67
N LEU A 85 -3.72 7.19 4.12
CA LEU A 85 -4.76 8.21 3.95
C LEU A 85 -4.41 9.52 4.68
N THR A 86 -3.94 9.43 5.94
CA THR A 86 -3.53 10.62 6.71
C THR A 86 -2.40 11.39 6.01
N LYS A 87 -1.46 10.70 5.37
CA LYS A 87 -0.39 11.35 4.60
C LYS A 87 -0.94 12.01 3.33
N LYS A 88 -1.86 11.34 2.61
CA LYS A 88 -2.51 11.86 1.40
C LYS A 88 -3.31 13.13 1.69
N ASP A 89 -4.06 13.16 2.79
CA ASP A 89 -4.83 14.33 3.22
C ASP A 89 -3.93 15.51 3.59
N LYS A 90 -2.87 15.27 4.35
CA LYS A 90 -1.89 16.32 4.68
C LYS A 90 -1.21 16.90 3.43
N PHE A 91 -0.93 16.06 2.43
CA PHE A 91 -0.35 16.52 1.17
C PHE A 91 -1.34 17.39 0.38
N ARG A 92 -2.59 16.93 0.24
CA ARG A 92 -3.66 17.66 -0.45
C ARG A 92 -3.94 19.04 0.16
N VAL A 93 -3.94 19.15 1.48
CA VAL A 93 -4.11 20.44 2.17
C VAL A 93 -2.91 21.38 1.95
N ARG A 94 -1.68 20.85 1.89
CA ARG A 94 -0.48 21.66 1.64
C ARG A 94 -0.40 22.17 0.20
N SER A 95 -0.88 21.41 -0.79
CA SER A 95 -0.90 21.85 -2.19
C SER A 95 -1.92 22.95 -2.46
N LEU A 96 -3.05 22.97 -1.73
CA LEU A 96 -4.07 24.00 -1.86
C LEU A 96 -3.73 25.32 -1.15
N ARG A 97 -2.85 25.29 -0.13
CA ARG A 97 -2.38 26.50 0.58
C ARG A 97 -1.26 27.27 -0.13
N ARG A 98 -0.80 26.80 -1.30
CA ARG A 98 0.26 27.46 -2.11
C ARG A 98 -0.29 28.16 -3.36
N LEU A 99 -1.61 28.22 -3.51
CA LEU A 99 -2.33 28.98 -4.52
C LEU A 99 -3.01 30.16 -3.81
#